data_AF-A0A8J6TG38-F1
#
_entry.id   AF-A0A8J6TG38-F1
#
_cell.length_a   1.000
_cell.length_b   1.000
_cell.length_c   1.000
_cell.angle_alpha   90.00
_cell.angle_beta   90.00
_cell.angle_gamma   90.00
#
_symmetry.space_group_name_H-M   'P 1'
#
loop_
_entity.id
_entity.type
_entity.pdbx_description
1 polymer ?
#
loop_
_entity_poly.entity_id
_entity_poly.type
_entity_poly.pdbx_seq_one_letter_code
_entity_poly.pdbx_strand_id
1 'polypeptide(L)'
;MNNFKAALDIEIGNASFYKAASENSIEDFHKWLFKALMKVESEHASIFAKHLEITKPVLFDVDASEDGEANLQESHRREQIAIESYKKFADSATTPRAKEVFDALVEIEADHLGLED
;
A
#
# COMPACT_ATOMS: atom_id res chain seq x y z
N MET A 1 -17.31 -0.83 -10.73
CA MET A 1 -16.52 -0.63 -9.50
C MET A 1 -15.70 0.64 -9.70
N ASN A 2 -15.56 1.52 -8.71
CA ASN A 2 -14.73 2.71 -8.85
C ASN A 2 -13.28 2.34 -8.50
N ASN A 3 -12.38 2.37 -9.49
CA ASN A 3 -10.98 1.97 -9.33
C ASN A 3 -10.26 2.79 -8.26
N PHE A 4 -10.56 4.09 -8.11
CA PHE A 4 -9.96 4.93 -7.06
C PHE A 4 -10.42 4.56 -5.66
N LYS A 5 -11.67 4.07 -5.52
CA LYS A 5 -12.15 3.57 -4.23
C LYS A 5 -11.50 2.24 -3.89
N ALA A 6 -11.35 1.34 -4.87
CA ALA A 6 -10.63 0.09 -4.67
C ALA A 6 -9.15 0.33 -4.33
N ALA A 7 -8.51 1.30 -4.99
CA ALA A 7 -7.14 1.72 -4.68
C ALA A 7 -7.03 2.24 -3.24
N LEU A 8 -7.93 3.14 -2.82
CA LEU A 8 -7.98 3.59 -1.42
C LEU A 8 -8.09 2.42 -0.42
N ASP A 9 -8.90 1.41 -0.73
CA ASP A 9 -9.07 0.26 0.16
C ASP A 9 -7.80 -0.61 0.24
N ILE A 10 -7.06 -0.73 -0.87
CA ILE A 10 -5.74 -1.39 -0.91
C ILE A 10 -4.76 -0.61 -0.01
N GLU A 11 -4.64 0.70 -0.22
CA GLU A 11 -3.69 1.55 0.52
C GLU A 11 -3.94 1.58 2.02
N ILE A 12 -5.21 1.69 2.44
CA ILE A 12 -5.54 1.62 3.87
C ILE A 12 -5.23 0.24 4.43
N GLY A 13 -5.43 -0.83 3.65
CA GLY A 13 -5.09 -2.20 4.05
C GLY A 13 -3.59 -2.41 4.23
N ASN A 14 -2.77 -1.91 3.31
CA ASN A 14 -1.30 -2.00 3.38
C ASN A 14 -0.77 -1.12 4.51
N ALA A 15 -1.20 0.14 4.62
CA ALA A 15 -0.82 1.03 5.72
C ALA A 15 -1.16 0.44 7.10
N SER A 16 -2.32 -0.20 7.24
CA SER A 16 -2.74 -0.86 8.48
C SER A 16 -1.84 -2.05 8.82
N PHE A 17 -1.49 -2.87 7.82
CA PHE A 17 -0.55 -3.98 8.00
C PHE A 17 0.84 -3.49 8.39
N TYR A 18 1.38 -2.49 7.69
CA TYR A 18 2.70 -1.95 8.00
C TYR A 18 2.77 -1.27 9.36
N LYS A 19 1.67 -0.66 9.83
CA LYS A 19 1.57 -0.22 11.23
C LYS A 19 1.77 -1.41 12.17
N ALA A 20 0.99 -2.47 12.02
CA ALA A 20 1.07 -3.66 12.88
C ALA A 20 2.46 -4.32 12.83
N ALA A 21 3.00 -4.51 11.63
CA ALA A 21 4.34 -5.09 11.43
C ALA A 21 5.43 -4.23 12.08
N SER A 22 5.32 -2.90 12.02
CA SER A 22 6.26 -1.98 12.68
C SER A 22 6.18 -2.02 14.21
N GLU A 23 5.01 -2.33 14.76
CA GLU A 23 4.76 -2.41 16.20
C GLU A 23 5.18 -3.78 16.78
N ASN A 24 5.01 -4.85 16.00
CA ASN A 24 5.21 -6.23 16.46
C ASN A 24 6.60 -6.81 16.17
N SER A 25 7.27 -6.41 15.08
CA SER A 25 8.57 -6.99 14.69
C SER A 25 9.59 -6.84 15.82
N ILE A 26 10.47 -7.81 16.04
CA ILE A 26 11.48 -7.75 17.11
C ILE A 26 12.65 -6.85 16.71
N GLU A 27 13.14 -7.00 15.48
CA GLU A 27 14.33 -6.32 14.98
C GLU A 27 14.04 -4.86 14.64
N ASP A 28 14.89 -3.96 15.13
CA ASP A 28 14.73 -2.52 14.91
C ASP A 28 14.75 -2.12 13.43
N PHE A 29 15.47 -2.88 12.60
CA PHE A 29 15.47 -2.72 11.15
C PHE A 29 14.06 -2.87 10.56
N HIS A 30 13.39 -3.99 10.85
CA HIS A 30 12.03 -4.26 10.36
C HIS A 30 11.02 -3.25 10.91
N LYS A 31 11.14 -2.88 12.19
CA LYS A 31 10.29 -1.83 12.78
C LYS A 31 10.40 -0.52 12.01
N TRP A 32 11.62 -0.10 11.69
CA TRP A 32 11.87 1.13 10.95
C TRP A 32 11.35 1.04 9.51
N LEU A 33 11.63 -0.08 8.83
CA LEU A 33 11.20 -0.32 7.46
C LEU A 33 9.69 -0.25 7.32
N PHE A 34 8.95 -1.05 8.09
CA PHE A 34 7.48 -1.04 8.04
C PHE A 34 6.88 0.29 8.49
N LYS A 35 7.53 1.02 9.40
CA LYS A 35 7.10 2.37 9.75
C LYS A 35 7.27 3.36 8.59
N ALA A 36 8.28 3.18 7.73
CA ALA A 36 8.47 3.99 6.55
C ALA A 36 7.39 3.68 5.50
N LEU A 37 7.18 2.39 5.18
CA LEU A 37 6.15 1.93 4.24
C LEU A 37 4.75 2.36 4.68
N MET A 38 4.41 2.19 5.96
CA MET A 38 3.12 2.65 6.53
C MET A 38 2.83 4.12 6.22
N LYS A 39 3.85 4.98 6.25
CA LYS A 39 3.69 6.41 5.94
C LYS A 39 3.45 6.63 4.45
N VAL A 40 4.17 5.92 3.59
CA VAL A 40 4.01 6.04 2.13
C VAL A 40 2.60 5.63 1.72
N GLU A 41 2.14 4.44 2.12
CA GLU A 41 0.77 3.98 1.81
C GLU A 41 -0.29 4.89 2.45
N SER A 42 -0.01 5.45 3.63
CA SER A 42 -0.89 6.45 4.24
C SER A 42 -1.01 7.75 3.43
N GLU A 43 0.03 8.13 2.68
CA GLU A 43 -0.01 9.26 1.76
C GLU A 43 -0.72 8.91 0.45
N HIS A 44 -0.51 7.72 -0.10
CA HIS A 44 -1.31 7.21 -1.24
C HIS A 44 -2.81 7.22 -0.90
N ALA A 45 -3.18 6.69 0.26
CA ALA A 45 -4.55 6.75 0.77
C ALA A 45 -5.07 8.18 0.91
N SER A 46 -4.23 9.14 1.35
CA SER A 46 -4.61 10.56 1.42
C SER A 46 -4.91 11.15 0.05
N ILE A 47 -4.10 10.82 -0.97
CA ILE A 47 -4.30 11.27 -2.34
C ILE A 47 -5.63 10.74 -2.89
N PHE A 48 -5.93 9.47 -2.67
CA PHE A 48 -7.18 8.87 -3.13
C PHE A 48 -8.41 9.40 -2.38
N ALA A 49 -8.34 9.54 -1.06
CA ALA A 49 -9.42 10.14 -0.28
C ALA A 49 -9.71 11.57 -0.73
N LYS A 50 -8.66 12.37 -1.01
CA LYS A 50 -8.79 13.72 -1.56
C LYS A 50 -9.43 13.71 -2.94
N HIS A 51 -9.01 12.82 -3.84
CA HIS A 51 -9.60 12.68 -5.17
C HIS A 51 -11.08 12.31 -5.12
N LEU A 52 -11.46 11.45 -4.17
CA LEU A 52 -12.83 10.98 -3.95
C LEU A 52 -13.69 11.98 -3.15
N GLU A 53 -13.10 13.08 -2.67
CA GLU A 53 -13.76 14.08 -1.80
C GLU A 53 -14.37 13.49 -0.52
N ILE A 54 -13.69 12.49 0.06
CA ILE A 54 -14.09 11.87 1.33
C ILE A 54 -13.03 12.05 2.41
N THR A 55 -13.45 11.91 3.66
CA THR A 55 -12.50 11.77 4.78
C THR A 55 -11.70 10.49 4.61
N LYS A 56 -10.36 10.59 4.77
CA LYS A 56 -9.49 9.42 4.75
C LYS A 56 -9.92 8.42 5.84
N PRO A 57 -10.15 7.14 5.50
CA PRO A 57 -10.41 6.12 6.50
C PRO A 57 -9.29 6.05 7.54
N VAL A 58 -9.65 5.74 8.78
CA VAL A 58 -8.66 5.48 9.82
C VAL A 58 -7.99 4.13 9.57
N LEU A 59 -6.72 4.02 9.94
CA LEU A 59 -6.06 2.71 10.00
C LEU A 59 -6.76 1.84 11.04
N PHE A 60 -6.78 0.54 10.79
CA PHE A 60 -7.42 -0.45 11.65
C PHE A 60 -6.44 -1.50 12.10
N ASP A 61 -6.77 -2.18 13.20
CA ASP A 61 -5.91 -3.22 13.74
C ASP A 61 -5.97 -4.47 12.86
N VAL A 62 -4.79 -5.02 12.58
CA VAL A 62 -4.59 -6.28 11.87
C VAL A 62 -3.46 -7.05 12.54
N ASP A 63 -3.45 -8.37 12.38
CA ASP A 63 -2.38 -9.21 12.89
C ASP A 63 -1.12 -9.08 12.02
N ALA A 64 0.04 -9.05 12.66
CA ALA A 64 1.35 -9.14 12.05
C ALA A 64 2.27 -9.99 12.93
N SER A 65 3.26 -10.65 12.33
CA SER A 65 4.22 -11.50 13.01
C SER A 65 5.19 -10.69 13.89
N GLU A 66 5.75 -11.33 14.91
CA GLU A 66 6.95 -10.81 15.60
C GLU A 66 8.23 -11.06 14.79
N ASP A 67 8.21 -12.09 13.93
CA ASP A 67 9.26 -12.39 12.96
C ASP A 67 9.14 -11.44 11.76
N GLY A 68 10.09 -10.51 11.65
CA GLY A 68 10.06 -9.51 10.58
C GLY A 68 10.29 -10.10 9.18
N GLU A 69 10.96 -11.25 9.05
CA GLU A 69 11.11 -11.92 7.75
C GLU A 69 9.76 -12.47 7.26
N ALA A 70 8.96 -13.03 8.18
CA ALA A 70 7.59 -13.43 7.85
C ALA A 70 6.72 -12.23 7.43
N ASN A 71 6.95 -11.06 8.04
CA ASN A 71 6.27 -9.82 7.63
C ASN A 71 6.73 -9.33 6.26
N LEU A 72 8.01 -9.48 5.90
CA LEU A 72 8.52 -9.15 4.56
C LEU A 72 7.86 -10.01 3.49
N GLN A 73 7.71 -11.32 3.73
CA GLN A 73 7.03 -12.21 2.79
C GLN A 73 5.55 -11.81 2.55
N GLU A 74 4.86 -11.39 3.61
CA GLU A 74 3.49 -10.87 3.49
C GLU A 74 3.45 -9.48 2.84
N SER A 75 4.44 -8.64 3.10
CA SER A 75 4.64 -7.34 2.42
C SER A 75 4.77 -7.54 0.92
N HIS A 76 5.71 -8.39 0.47
CA HIS A 76 5.86 -8.78 -0.93
C HIS A 76 4.57 -9.27 -1.57
N ARG A 77 3.81 -10.12 -0.85
CA ARG A 77 2.51 -10.61 -1.35
C ARG A 77 1.51 -9.48 -1.55
N ARG A 78 1.46 -8.52 -0.63
CA ARG A 78 0.55 -7.36 -0.69
C ARG A 78 0.93 -6.40 -1.80
N GLU A 79 2.21 -6.10 -1.96
CA GLU A 79 2.69 -5.23 -3.03
C GLU A 79 2.44 -5.85 -4.40
N GLN A 80 2.66 -7.15 -4.56
CA GLN A 80 2.31 -7.86 -5.79
C GLN A 80 0.80 -7.74 -6.13
N ILE A 81 -0.07 -7.81 -5.12
CA ILE A 81 -1.52 -7.62 -5.30
C ILE A 81 -1.85 -6.18 -5.68
N ALA A 82 -1.20 -5.19 -5.07
CA ALA A 82 -1.36 -3.77 -5.40
C ALA A 82 -0.95 -3.50 -6.85
N ILE A 83 0.25 -3.92 -7.24
CA ILE A 83 0.78 -3.84 -8.62
C ILE A 83 -0.19 -4.44 -9.64
N GLU A 84 -0.66 -5.67 -9.40
CA GLU A 84 -1.59 -6.34 -10.30
C GLU A 84 -2.93 -5.64 -10.41
N SER A 85 -3.40 -5.05 -9.31
CA SER A 85 -4.63 -4.27 -9.26
C SER A 85 -4.47 -2.96 -10.03
N TYR A 86 -3.37 -2.24 -9.82
CA TYR A 86 -3.08 -0.97 -10.50
C TYR A 86 -2.87 -1.14 -12.00
N LYS A 87 -2.23 -2.23 -12.45
CA LYS A 87 -2.20 -2.60 -13.89
C LYS A 87 -3.62 -2.75 -14.47
N LYS A 88 -4.51 -3.48 -13.79
CA LYS A 88 -5.91 -3.64 -14.22
C LYS A 88 -6.68 -2.32 -14.19
N PHE A 89 -6.39 -1.44 -13.23
CA PHE A 89 -7.05 -0.14 -13.13
C PHE A 89 -6.59 0.82 -14.23
N ALA A 90 -5.31 0.78 -14.58
CA ALA A 90 -4.74 1.53 -15.70
C ALA A 90 -5.32 1.07 -17.04
N ASP A 91 -5.45 -0.26 -17.25
CA ASP A 91 -6.01 -0.83 -18.48
C ASP A 91 -7.50 -0.50 -18.67
N SER A 92 -8.24 -0.38 -17.57
CA SER A 92 -9.67 -0.06 -17.57
C SER A 92 -9.97 1.44 -17.38
N ALA A 93 -8.95 2.28 -17.29
CA ALA A 93 -9.10 3.71 -17.08
C ALA A 93 -9.78 4.39 -18.27
N THR A 94 -10.81 5.20 -18.00
CA THR A 94 -11.57 5.92 -19.04
C THR A 94 -11.00 7.31 -19.35
N THR A 95 -9.97 7.74 -18.63
CA THR A 95 -9.30 9.03 -18.87
C THR A 95 -7.78 8.85 -18.88
N PRO A 96 -7.04 9.62 -19.71
CA PRO A 96 -5.58 9.56 -19.74
C PRO A 96 -4.96 9.83 -18.37
N ARG A 97 -5.52 10.78 -17.60
CA ARG A 97 -5.01 11.13 -16.28
C ARG A 97 -5.17 10.00 -15.27
N ALA A 98 -6.29 9.27 -15.29
CA ALA A 98 -6.47 8.13 -14.40
C ALA A 98 -5.48 6.99 -14.75
N LYS A 99 -5.25 6.75 -16.04
CA LYS A 99 -4.23 5.79 -16.48
C LYS A 99 -2.84 6.18 -15.98
N GLU A 100 -2.44 7.43 -16.17
CA GLU A 100 -1.13 7.94 -15.72
C GLU A 100 -0.94 7.78 -14.20
N VAL A 101 -1.97 8.05 -13.40
CA VAL A 101 -1.90 7.87 -11.94
C VAL A 101 -1.70 6.40 -11.57
N PHE A 102 -2.43 5.47 -12.18
CA PHE A 102 -2.27 4.05 -11.88
C PHE A 102 -0.97 3.46 -12.42
N ASP A 103 -0.49 3.91 -13.59
CA ASP A 103 0.83 3.53 -14.10
C ASP A 103 1.94 4.01 -13.14
N ALA A 104 1.83 5.23 -12.58
CA ALA A 104 2.78 5.73 -11.59
C ALA A 104 2.77 4.93 -10.28
N LEU A 105 1.60 4.48 -9.81
CA LEU A 105 1.56 3.59 -8.63
C LEU A 105 2.18 2.22 -8.91
N VAL A 106 2.02 1.66 -10.12
CA VAL A 106 2.71 0.42 -10.48
C VAL A 106 4.24 0.57 -10.35
N GLU A 107 4.80 1.72 -10.70
CA GLU A 107 6.22 2.01 -10.53
C GLU A 107 6.60 2.12 -9.04
N ILE A 108 5.82 2.87 -8.25
CA ILE A 108 6.09 3.05 -6.82
C ILE A 108 6.01 1.73 -6.04
N GLU A 109 4.97 0.91 -6.25
CA GLU A 109 4.86 -0.36 -5.54
C GLU A 109 5.94 -1.37 -5.97
N ALA A 110 6.44 -1.27 -7.21
CA ALA A 110 7.59 -2.06 -7.63
C ALA A 110 8.89 -1.62 -6.95
N ASP A 111 9.05 -0.32 -6.68
CA ASP A 111 10.18 0.19 -5.89
C ASP A 111 10.11 -0.29 -4.43
N HIS A 112 8.90 -0.44 -3.85
CA HIS A 112 8.73 -1.03 -2.51
C HIS A 112 9.28 -2.45 -2.43
N LEU A 113 8.95 -3.31 -3.40
CA LEU A 113 9.52 -4.67 -3.50
C LEU A 113 11.05 -4.65 -3.53
N GLY A 114 11.65 -3.70 -4.26
CA GLY A 114 13.10 -3.59 -4.37
C GLY A 114 13.80 -3.05 -3.11
N LEU A 115 13.07 -2.44 -2.16
CA LEU A 115 13.61 -1.99 -0.87
C LEU A 115 13.68 -3.12 0.16
N GLU A 116 12.93 -4.21 -0.09
CA GLU A 116 12.74 -5.34 0.79
C GLU A 116 13.64 -6.56 0.43
N ASP A 117 14.32 -6.50 -0.73
CA ASP A 117 15.31 -7.48 -1.22
C ASP A 117 16.75 -7.23 -0.70
#